data_AF-A0A7G7MMV4-F1
#
_entry.id   AF-A0A7G7MMV4-F1
#
_cell.length_a   1.000
_cell.length_b   1.000
_cell.length_c   1.000
_cell.angle_alpha   90.00
_cell.angle_beta   90.00
_cell.angle_gamma   90.00
#
_symmetry.space_group_name_H-M   'P 1'
#
loop_
_entity.id
_entity.type
_entity.pdbx_description
1 polymer ?
#
loop_
_entity_poly.entity_id
_entity_poly.type
_entity_poly.pdbx_seq_one_letter_code
_entity_poly.pdbx_strand_id
1 'polypeptide(L)'
;MRVGAAVVAMEVAALALATLWFGLVALVVGAPVLLATVLVLVGLWVSRRPLRRLQERRTAQFEPDGPERGGLMSGFFEAPAA
;
A
#
# COMPACT_ATOMS: atom_id res chain seq x y z
N MET A 1 1.46 6.01 8.31
CA MET A 1 1.36 7.45 8.57
C MET A 1 2.62 7.97 9.25
N ARG A 2 3.03 7.46 10.43
CA ARG A 2 4.25 7.91 11.14
C ARG A 2 5.50 8.08 10.27
N VAL A 3 5.86 7.05 9.50
CA VAL A 3 7.05 7.10 8.62
C VAL A 3 6.89 8.14 7.49
N GLY A 4 5.72 8.23 6.87
CA GLY A 4 5.47 9.22 5.80
C GLY A 4 5.56 10.66 6.32
N ALA A 5 5.05 10.92 7.52
CA ALA A 5 5.18 12.23 8.16
C ALA A 5 6.66 12.57 8.48
N ALA A 6 7.44 11.59 8.95
CA ALA A 6 8.86 11.78 9.19
C ALA A 6 9.65 12.09 7.90
N VAL A 7 9.32 11.42 6.79
CA VAL A 7 9.94 11.69 5.48
C VAL A 7 9.65 13.12 5.03
N VAL A 8 8.39 13.57 5.11
CA VAL A 8 8.02 14.94 4.72
C VAL A 8 8.73 15.96 5.62
N ALA A 9 8.77 15.75 6.94
CA ALA A 9 9.47 16.64 7.85
C ALA A 9 10.97 16.75 7.52
N MET A 10 11.60 15.63 7.17
CA MET A 10 13.01 15.61 6.78
C MET A 10 13.25 16.31 5.45
N GLU A 11 12.38 16.15 4.46
CA GLU A 11 12.45 16.91 3.20
C GLU A 11 12.28 18.41 3.42
N VAL A 12 11.33 18.84 4.26
CA VAL A 12 11.16 20.25 4.62
C VAL A 12 12.43 20.80 5.27
N ALA A 13 13.02 20.06 6.20
CA ALA A 13 14.27 20.45 6.87
C ALA A 13 15.44 20.54 5.88
N ALA A 14 15.56 19.58 4.96
CA ALA A 14 16.58 19.59 3.91
C ALA A 14 16.41 20.79 2.98
N LEU A 15 15.19 21.11 2.56
CA LEU A 15 14.87 22.29 1.76
C LEU A 15 15.21 23.59 2.48
N ALA A 16 14.90 23.68 3.78
CA ALA A 16 15.24 24.84 4.60
C ALA A 16 16.77 25.04 4.72
N LEU A 17 17.52 23.96 4.89
CA LEU A 17 18.99 24.03 4.86
C LEU A 17 19.50 24.44 3.47
N ALA A 18 18.93 23.86 2.41
CA ALA A 18 19.34 24.16 1.04
C ALA A 18 19.07 25.63 0.68
N THR A 19 17.95 26.21 1.11
CA THR A 19 17.67 27.64 0.88
C THR A 19 18.59 28.55 1.66
N LEU A 20 19.01 28.16 2.87
CA LEU A 20 20.02 28.88 3.65
C LEU A 20 21.37 28.95 2.93
N TRP A 21 21.80 27.86 2.27
CA TRP A 21 23.11 27.78 1.62
C TRP A 21 23.13 28.23 0.15
N PHE A 22 22.05 27.96 -0.60
CA PHE A 22 21.97 28.19 -2.05
C PHE A 22 20.93 29.25 -2.43
N GLY A 23 20.25 29.85 -1.46
CA GLY A 23 19.26 30.90 -1.67
C GLY A 23 17.98 30.40 -2.35
N LEU A 24 17.26 31.32 -2.98
CA LEU A 24 15.95 31.05 -3.61
C LEU A 24 16.03 30.03 -4.76
N VAL A 25 17.20 29.83 -5.37
CA VAL A 25 17.38 28.83 -6.45
C VAL A 25 17.08 27.42 -5.95
N ALA A 26 17.37 27.12 -4.68
CA ALA A 26 17.06 25.83 -4.07
C ALA A 26 15.55 25.53 -4.04
N LEU A 27 14.70 26.56 -3.91
CA LEU A 27 13.24 26.38 -3.90
C LEU A 27 12.71 25.98 -5.27
N VAL A 28 13.33 26.46 -6.35
CA VAL A 28 12.89 26.15 -7.72
C VAL A 28 12.94 24.65 -8.00
N VAL A 29 13.96 23.96 -7.45
CA VAL A 29 14.12 22.51 -7.61
C VAL A 29 13.51 21.74 -6.45
N GLY A 30 13.74 22.18 -5.22
CA GLY A 30 13.31 21.44 -4.04
C GLY A 30 11.79 21.44 -3.85
N ALA A 31 11.09 22.55 -4.13
CA ALA A 31 9.63 22.61 -3.97
C ALA A 31 8.88 21.59 -4.87
N PRO A 32 9.19 21.45 -6.17
CA PRO A 32 8.56 20.42 -6.98
C PRO A 32 8.92 18.99 -6.55
N VAL A 33 10.13 18.76 -6.02
CA VAL A 33 10.50 17.46 -5.44
C VAL A 33 9.62 17.14 -4.23
N LEU A 34 9.49 18.07 -3.29
CA LEU A 34 8.67 17.89 -2.09
C LEU A 34 7.19 17.67 -2.45
N LEU A 35 6.68 18.41 -3.45
CA LEU A 35 5.34 18.22 -3.98
C LEU A 35 5.15 16.80 -4.55
N ALA A 36 6.12 16.31 -5.33
CA ALA A 36 6.07 14.96 -5.88
C ALA A 36 6.04 13.90 -4.77
N THR A 37 6.86 14.05 -3.73
CA THR A 37 6.87 13.13 -2.59
C THR A 37 5.52 13.12 -1.86
N VAL A 38 4.92 14.29 -1.63
CA VAL A 38 3.58 14.39 -1.03
C VAL A 38 2.53 13.69 -1.89
N LEU A 39 2.54 13.91 -3.21
CA LEU A 39 1.60 13.26 -4.13
C LEU A 39 1.73 11.73 -4.10
N VAL A 40 2.97 11.21 -4.09
CA VAL A 40 3.22 9.77 -3.97
C VAL A 40 2.70 9.22 -2.65
N LEU A 41 2.93 9.91 -1.53
CA LEU A 41 2.43 9.50 -0.21
C LEU A 41 0.90 9.51 -0.14
N VAL A 42 0.26 10.53 -0.72
CA VAL A 42 -1.20 10.61 -0.83
C VAL A 42 -1.73 9.46 -1.70
N GLY A 43 -1.13 9.22 -2.86
CA GLY A 43 -1.50 8.10 -3.74
C GLY A 43 -1.35 6.74 -3.06
N LEU A 44 -0.27 6.54 -2.30
CA LEU A 44 -0.06 5.35 -1.47
C LEU A 44 -1.11 5.22 -0.36
N TRP A 45 -1.50 6.33 0.27
CA TRP A 45 -2.53 6.29 1.30
C TRP A 45 -3.91 5.95 0.75
N VAL A 46 -4.27 6.55 -0.39
CA VAL A 46 -5.52 6.27 -1.08
C VAL A 46 -5.57 4.82 -1.56
N SER A 47 -4.47 4.30 -2.12
CA SER A 47 -4.39 2.91 -2.63
C SER A 47 -4.34 1.84 -1.53
N ARG A 48 -3.93 2.16 -0.30
CA ARG A 48 -3.99 1.23 0.83
C ARG A 48 -5.42 0.83 1.22
N ARG A 49 -6.44 1.67 0.96
CA ARG A 49 -7.86 1.34 1.26
C ARG A 49 -8.41 0.20 0.38
N PRO A 50 -8.28 0.21 -0.96
CA PRO A 50 -8.72 -0.91 -1.78
C PRO A 50 -7.86 -2.16 -1.61
N LEU A 51 -6.55 -2.03 -1.39
CA LEU A 51 -5.68 -3.19 -1.15
C LEU A 51 -6.07 -3.98 0.10
N ARG A 52 -6.45 -3.30 1.19
CA ARG A 52 -6.92 -3.99 2.41
C ARG A 52 -8.17 -4.84 2.14
N ARG A 53 -9.12 -4.30 1.36
CA ARG A 53 -10.34 -5.03 0.98
C ARG A 53 -10.06 -6.23 0.07
N LEU A 54 -9.03 -6.15 -0.78
CA LEU A 54 -8.61 -7.27 -1.64
C LEU A 54 -7.83 -8.33 -0.83
N GLN A 55 -7.01 -7.91 0.13
CA GLN A 55 -6.32 -8.82 1.05
C GLN A 55 -7.32 -9.56 1.94
N GLU A 56 -8.34 -8.87 2.49
CA GLU A 56 -9.41 -9.46 3.29
C GLU A 56 -10.18 -10.55 2.50
N ARG A 57 -10.44 -10.32 1.20
CA ARG A 57 -11.05 -11.33 0.31
C ARG A 57 -10.15 -12.52 0.02
N ARG A 58 -8.84 -12.28 -0.13
CA ARG A 58 -7.87 -13.35 -0.42
C ARG A 58 -7.58 -14.22 0.81
N THR A 59 -7.62 -13.66 2.03
CA THR A 59 -7.56 -14.45 3.27
C THR A 59 -8.83 -15.28 3.49
N ALA A 60 -10.01 -14.76 3.16
CA ALA A 60 -11.26 -15.52 3.27
C ALA A 60 -11.34 -16.72 2.33
N GLN A 61 -10.62 -16.70 1.19
CA GLN A 61 -10.52 -17.85 0.27
C GLN A 61 -9.49 -18.91 0.68
N PHE A 62 -8.62 -18.61 1.65
CA PHE A 62 -7.56 -19.49 2.13
C PHE A 62 -7.72 -19.87 3.61
N GLU A 63 -8.95 -19.81 4.13
CA GLU A 63 -9.29 -20.38 5.43
C GLU A 63 -9.22 -21.93 5.32
N PRO A 64 -8.33 -22.62 6.06
CA PRO A 64 -8.20 -24.07 5.99
C PRO A 64 -9.45 -24.84 6.48
N ASP A 65 -10.39 -24.15 7.12
CA ASP A 65 -11.66 -24.67 7.65
C ASP A 65 -12.91 -24.06 6.95
N GLY A 66 -12.77 -23.49 5.75
CA GLY A 66 -13.90 -23.06 4.94
C GLY A 66 -14.76 -24.27 4.46
N PRO A 67 -16.09 -24.11 4.31
CA PRO A 67 -17.03 -25.20 3.96
C PRO A 67 -16.86 -25.77 2.54
N GLU A 68 -15.77 -25.42 1.84
CA GLU A 68 -15.49 -25.81 0.45
C GLU A 68 -14.62 -27.06 0.31
N ARG A 69 -14.56 -27.93 1.34
CA ARG A 69 -13.91 -29.25 1.23
C ARG A 69 -14.73 -30.30 0.45
N GLY A 70 -15.74 -29.87 -0.32
CA GLY A 70 -16.66 -30.76 -1.06
C GLY A 70 -16.92 -30.36 -2.52
N GLY A 71 -16.04 -29.57 -3.15
CA GLY A 71 -16.43 -28.82 -4.35
C GLY A 71 -15.90 -29.27 -5.71
N LEU A 72 -14.83 -30.08 -5.81
CA LEU A 72 -14.21 -30.40 -7.12
C LEU A 72 -13.75 -31.86 -7.28
N MET A 73 -14.05 -32.73 -6.30
CA MET A 73 -13.73 -34.17 -6.31
C MET A 73 -14.92 -35.06 -5.87
N SER A 74 -16.15 -34.53 -5.84
CA SER A 74 -17.34 -35.22 -5.30
C SER A 74 -18.21 -35.91 -6.35
N GLY A 75 -17.75 -36.04 -7.61
CA GLY A 75 -18.52 -36.70 -8.68
C GLY A 75 -18.08 -38.10 -9.07
N PHE A 76 -16.99 -38.62 -8.50
CA PHE A 76 -16.34 -39.85 -9.00
C PHE A 76 -16.28 -41.02 -8.00
N PHE A 77 -16.70 -40.85 -6.75
CA PHE A 77 -16.63 -41.92 -5.75
C PHE A 77 -17.87 -41.98 -4.87
N GLU A 78 -18.90 -42.67 -5.36
CA GLU A 78 -19.82 -43.41 -4.50
C GLU A 78 -19.94 -44.83 -5.06
N ALA A 79 -19.38 -45.79 -4.32
CA ALA A 79 -19.34 -47.20 -4.69
C ALA A 79 -20.75 -47.83 -4.62
N PRO A 80 -21.09 -48.78 -5.50
CA PRO A 80 -22.39 -49.43 -5.47
C PRO A 80 -22.54 -50.25 -4.18
N ALA A 81 -23.59 -49.96 -3.42
CA ALA A 81 -23.99 -50.80 -2.29
C ALA A 81 -24.51 -52.14 -2.83
N ALA A 82 -23.79 -53.22 -2.52
CA ALA A 82 -24.23 -54.60 -2.67
C ALA A 82 -24.74 -55.12 -1.31
#